data_AF-A0A7C5CXJ6-F1
#
_entry.id   AF-A0A7C5CXJ6-F1
#
_cell.length_a   1.000
_cell.length_b   1.000
_cell.length_c   1.000
_cell.angle_alpha   90.00
_cell.angle_beta   90.00
_cell.angle_gamma   90.00
#
_symmetry.space_group_name_H-M   'P 1'
#
loop_
_entity.id
_entity.type
_entity.pdbx_description
1 polymer ?
#
loop_
_entity_poly.entity_id
_entity_poly.type
_entity_poly.pdbx_seq_one_letter_code
_entity_poly.pdbx_strand_id
1 'polypeptide(L)'
;VQSATQINGVPVIIAALGEWDAESLQVVLNELKSRFNGVVLLFSTVNGSVTVLSAVSPDFVSRVQASKLVQIVSETLGGKGGGKPSYARGGGKDVSRIPAAIEAAKQFIAKC
;
A
#
# COMPACT_ATOMS: atom_id res chain seq x y z
N VAL A 1 7.12 13.66 -7.34
CA VAL A 1 6.37 12.43 -7.71
C VAL A 1 7.34 11.28 -7.51
N GLN A 2 7.14 10.41 -6.51
CA GLN A 2 8.05 9.29 -6.26
C GLN A 2 7.96 8.31 -7.43
N SER A 3 9.12 7.96 -8.00
CA SER A 3 9.23 7.15 -9.20
C SER A 3 8.72 5.73 -8.98
N ALA A 4 7.92 5.22 -9.92
CA ALA A 4 7.55 3.81 -9.94
C ALA A 4 8.81 2.94 -10.03
N THR A 5 8.89 1.92 -9.18
CA THR A 5 10.00 0.96 -9.14
C THR A 5 9.50 -0.40 -9.59
N GLN A 6 10.31 -1.14 -10.34
CA GLN A 6 9.99 -2.53 -10.65
C GLN A 6 10.57 -3.46 -9.58
N ILE A 7 9.73 -4.37 -9.07
CA ILE A 7 10.11 -5.41 -8.13
C ILE A 7 9.67 -6.74 -8.73
N ASN A 8 10.63 -7.61 -9.09
CA ASN A 8 10.36 -8.90 -9.74
C ASN A 8 9.43 -8.80 -10.98
N GLY A 9 9.64 -7.78 -11.81
CA GLY A 9 8.80 -7.50 -12.98
C GLY A 9 7.40 -6.95 -12.68
N VAL A 10 7.08 -6.68 -11.41
CA VAL A 10 5.85 -5.99 -11.00
C VAL A 10 6.15 -4.49 -10.86
N PRO A 11 5.43 -3.60 -11.57
CA PRO A 11 5.52 -2.16 -11.37
C PRO A 11 4.91 -1.81 -10.01
N VAL A 12 5.64 -1.07 -9.17
CA VAL A 12 5.20 -0.71 -7.83
C VAL A 12 5.38 0.79 -7.57
N ILE A 13 4.36 1.42 -6.98
CA ILE A 13 4.44 2.73 -6.36
C ILE A 13 4.18 2.54 -4.87
N ILE A 14 5.16 2.92 -4.04
CA ILE A 14 5.01 2.94 -2.59
C ILE A 14 5.28 4.36 -2.12
N ALA A 15 4.32 5.00 -1.46
CA ALA A 15 4.46 6.38 -0.99
C ALA A 15 3.86 6.59 0.39
N ALA A 16 4.57 7.33 1.24
CA ALA A 16 4.04 7.84 2.51
C ALA A 16 3.68 9.32 2.34
N LEU A 17 2.38 9.60 2.36
CA LEU A 17 1.78 10.91 2.16
C LEU A 17 1.38 11.47 3.52
N GLY A 18 2.35 12.06 4.24
CA GLY A 18 2.23 12.81 5.51
C GLY A 18 0.90 12.71 6.26
N GLU A 19 0.31 13.86 6.61
CA GLU A 19 -1.02 13.92 7.24
C GLU A 19 -2.11 14.16 6.20
N TRP A 20 -2.67 13.07 5.68
CA TRP A 20 -3.76 13.09 4.71
C TRP A 20 -4.98 12.36 5.28
N ASP A 21 -6.16 12.97 5.19
CA ASP A 21 -7.39 12.29 5.57
C ASP A 21 -7.68 11.10 4.63
N ALA A 22 -8.54 10.19 5.09
CA ALA A 22 -8.83 8.96 4.37
C ALA A 22 -9.51 9.20 3.00
N GLU A 23 -10.30 10.27 2.86
CA GLU A 23 -10.99 10.60 1.61
C GLU A 23 -10.00 11.11 0.58
N SER A 24 -9.15 12.06 0.95
CA SER A 24 -8.06 12.57 0.11
C SER A 24 -7.11 11.45 -0.32
N LEU A 25 -6.73 10.56 0.60
CA LEU A 25 -5.87 9.41 0.29
C LEU A 25 -6.52 8.47 -0.73
N GLN A 26 -7.83 8.26 -0.63
CA GLN A 26 -8.59 7.43 -1.56
C GLN A 26 -8.72 8.08 -2.94
N VAL A 27 -8.86 9.40 -3.02
CA VAL A 27 -8.83 10.15 -4.29
C VAL A 27 -7.48 9.97 -4.98
N VAL A 28 -6.37 10.15 -4.27
CA VAL A 28 -5.02 9.96 -4.81
C VAL A 28 -4.81 8.53 -5.30
N LEU A 29 -5.23 7.53 -4.53
CA LEU A 29 -5.14 6.13 -4.96
C LEU A 29 -5.94 5.88 -6.25
N ASN A 30 -7.14 6.46 -6.35
CA ASN A 30 -7.98 6.32 -7.53
C ASN A 30 -7.40 6.99 -8.77
N GLU A 31 -6.72 8.12 -8.62
CA GLU A 31 -5.99 8.75 -9.72
C GLU A 31 -4.79 7.90 -10.14
N LEU A 32 -4.01 7.40 -9.17
CA LEU A 32 -2.84 6.57 -9.47
C LEU A 32 -3.25 5.27 -10.16
N LYS A 33 -4.26 4.56 -9.66
CA LYS A 33 -4.69 3.29 -10.28
C LYS A 33 -5.29 3.45 -11.68
N SER A 34 -5.79 4.64 -12.04
CA SER A 34 -6.34 4.89 -13.38
C SER A 34 -5.24 5.17 -14.42
N ARG A 35 -4.07 5.62 -13.96
CA ARG A 35 -2.92 6.00 -14.81
C ARG A 35 -1.75 5.02 -14.71
N PHE A 36 -1.76 4.14 -13.72
CA PHE A 36 -0.69 3.20 -13.43
C PHE A 36 -1.19 1.76 -13.49
N ASN A 37 -0.51 0.93 -14.27
CA ASN A 37 -0.73 -0.51 -14.29
C ASN A 37 0.31 -1.21 -13.40
N GLY A 38 -0.09 -1.65 -12.22
CA GLY A 38 0.79 -2.27 -11.24
C GLY A 38 0.22 -2.29 -9.83
N VAL A 39 1.10 -2.25 -8.83
CA VAL A 39 0.76 -2.20 -7.41
C VAL A 39 0.96 -0.78 -6.90
N VAL A 40 -0.06 -0.20 -6.29
CA VAL A 40 0.04 1.07 -5.57
C VAL A 40 -0.20 0.81 -4.09
N LEU A 41 0.68 1.32 -3.24
CA LEU A 41 0.58 1.25 -1.78
C LEU A 41 0.84 2.65 -1.20
N LEU A 42 -0.17 3.21 -0.55
CA LEU A 42 -0.11 4.53 0.06
C LEU A 42 -0.25 4.42 1.57
N PHE A 43 0.55 5.22 2.27
CA PHE A 43 0.50 5.41 3.72
C PHE A 43 0.10 6.86 4.02
N SER A 44 -0.68 7.06 5.06
CA SER A 44 -0.95 8.37 5.65
C SER A 44 -0.86 8.25 7.17
N THR A 45 -0.50 9.33 7.84
CA THR A 45 -0.45 9.42 9.31
C THR A 45 -1.48 10.44 9.78
N VAL A 46 -2.47 10.03 10.55
CA VAL A 46 -3.50 10.93 11.10
C VAL A 46 -3.63 10.66 12.60
N ASN A 47 -3.49 11.71 13.41
CA ASN A 47 -3.64 11.65 14.87
C ASN A 47 -2.80 10.53 15.53
N GLY A 48 -1.56 10.35 15.07
CA GLY A 48 -0.65 9.31 15.59
C GLY A 48 -0.99 7.88 15.15
N SER A 49 -1.94 7.70 14.23
CA SER A 49 -2.26 6.40 13.60
C SER A 49 -1.89 6.40 12.13
N VAL A 50 -1.50 5.25 11.60
CA VAL A 50 -1.19 5.06 10.18
C VAL A 50 -2.40 4.47 9.48
N THR A 51 -2.81 5.10 8.38
CA THR A 51 -3.79 4.54 7.42
C THR A 51 -3.02 4.03 6.21
N VAL A 52 -3.42 2.87 5.70
CA VAL A 52 -2.80 2.24 4.53
C VAL A 52 -3.88 1.90 3.51
N LEU A 53 -3.66 2.29 2.26
CA LEU A 53 -4.49 1.90 1.12
C LEU A 53 -3.63 1.22 0.06
N SER A 54 -4.15 0.17 -0.56
CA SER A 54 -3.51 -0.46 -1.70
C SER A 54 -4.50 -0.77 -2.81
N ALA A 55 -4.04 -0.58 -4.04
CA ALA A 55 -4.70 -1.00 -5.26
C ALA A 55 -3.73 -1.83 -6.11
N VAL A 56 -4.23 -2.92 -6.71
CA VAL A 56 -3.48 -3.75 -7.64
C VAL A 56 -4.27 -3.84 -8.94
N SER A 57 -3.61 -3.52 -10.05
CA SER A 57 -4.20 -3.60 -11.39
C SER A 57 -4.51 -5.05 -11.78
N PRO A 58 -5.58 -5.30 -12.57
CA PRO A 58 -6.08 -6.64 -12.86
C PRO A 58 -5.00 -7.63 -13.33
N ASP A 59 -4.07 -7.17 -14.16
CA ASP A 59 -2.98 -7.97 -14.74
C ASP A 59 -2.03 -8.55 -13.68
N PHE A 60 -1.96 -7.94 -12.50
CA PHE A 60 -1.05 -8.32 -11.41
C PHE A 60 -1.76 -8.95 -10.21
N VAL A 61 -3.10 -8.93 -10.14
CA VAL A 61 -3.88 -9.43 -8.98
C VAL A 61 -3.60 -10.92 -8.70
N SER A 62 -3.34 -11.72 -9.73
CA SER A 62 -3.01 -13.14 -9.59
C SER A 62 -1.67 -13.38 -8.91
N ARG A 63 -0.72 -12.45 -9.07
CA ARG A 63 0.62 -12.51 -8.44
C ARG A 63 0.62 -11.83 -7.09
N VAL A 64 0.09 -10.61 -7.01
CA VAL A 64 0.09 -9.77 -5.80
C VAL A 64 -1.34 -9.49 -5.38
N GLN A 65 -1.73 -10.00 -4.20
CA GLN A 65 -3.04 -9.72 -3.62
C GLN A 65 -2.96 -8.50 -2.69
N ALA A 66 -3.72 -7.44 -2.99
CA ALA A 66 -3.79 -6.23 -2.18
C ALA A 66 -4.16 -6.53 -0.73
N SER A 67 -5.09 -7.47 -0.51
CA SER A 67 -5.52 -7.90 0.84
C SER A 67 -4.37 -8.45 1.68
N LYS A 68 -3.56 -9.35 1.12
CA LYS A 68 -2.38 -9.92 1.80
C LYS A 68 -1.29 -8.88 2.03
N LEU A 69 -1.03 -8.06 1.02
CA LEU A 69 -0.05 -6.98 1.10
C LEU A 69 -0.39 -6.02 2.25
N VAL A 70 -1.62 -5.53 2.30
CA VAL A 70 -2.08 -4.61 3.35
C VAL A 70 -2.11 -5.28 4.71
N GLN A 71 -2.43 -6.57 4.80
CA GLN A 71 -2.38 -7.31 6.06
C GLN A 71 -0.96 -7.31 6.64
N ILE A 72 0.05 -7.73 5.87
CA ILE A 72 1.46 -7.77 6.29
C ILE A 72 1.95 -6.39 6.76
N VAL A 73 1.62 -5.36 5.97
CA VAL A 73 1.99 -3.99 6.27
C VAL A 73 1.30 -3.49 7.54
N SER A 74 0.00 -3.73 7.69
CA SER A 74 -0.76 -3.30 8.87
C SER A 74 -0.30 -4.01 10.15
N GLU A 75 0.01 -5.31 10.08
CA GLU A 75 0.56 -6.07 11.20
C GLU A 75 1.93 -5.51 11.64
N THR A 76 2.79 -5.14 10.69
CA THR A 76 4.08 -4.48 10.98
C THR A 76 3.88 -3.16 11.73
N LEU A 77 2.84 -2.40 11.38
CA LEU A 77 2.45 -1.15 12.02
C LEU A 77 1.67 -1.33 13.33
N GLY A 78 1.49 -2.57 13.81
CA GLY A 78 0.76 -2.88 15.04
C GLY A 78 -0.75 -2.74 14.92
N GLY A 79 -1.31 -2.94 13.73
CA GLY A 79 -2.75 -2.92 13.48
C GLY A 79 -3.23 -4.06 12.61
N LYS A 80 -4.31 -3.82 11.87
CA LYS A 80 -5.00 -4.81 11.04
C LYS A 80 -5.48 -4.18 9.74
N GLY A 81 -5.62 -5.00 8.72
CA GLY A 81 -6.11 -4.57 7.41
C GLY A 81 -6.77 -5.71 6.66
N GLY A 82 -7.49 -5.38 5.59
CA GLY A 82 -8.20 -6.33 4.76
C GLY A 82 -8.87 -5.69 3.55
N GLY A 83 -9.49 -6.52 2.71
CA GLY A 83 -10.17 -6.05 1.52
C GLY A 83 -10.25 -7.11 0.43
N LYS A 84 -10.46 -6.65 -0.80
CA LYS A 84 -10.50 -7.47 -2.00
C LYS A 84 -9.08 -7.70 -2.54
N PRO A 85 -8.86 -8.74 -3.37
CA PRO A 85 -7.55 -8.98 -3.98
C PRO A 85 -7.01 -7.80 -4.81
N SER A 86 -7.88 -6.98 -5.40
CA SER A 86 -7.49 -5.79 -6.19
C SER A 86 -7.47 -4.49 -5.40
N TYR A 87 -8.06 -4.45 -4.21
CA TYR A 87 -8.13 -3.24 -3.38
C TYR A 87 -8.26 -3.58 -1.91
N ALA A 88 -7.38 -3.02 -1.09
CA ALA A 88 -7.40 -3.26 0.34
C ALA A 88 -7.08 -1.99 1.14
N ARG A 89 -7.53 -2.01 2.39
CA ARG A 89 -7.36 -0.92 3.35
C ARG A 89 -7.01 -1.47 4.72
N GLY A 90 -6.22 -0.71 5.45
CA GLY A 90 -5.77 -1.10 6.77
C GLY A 90 -5.14 0.07 7.51
N GLY A 91 -4.45 -0.27 8.59
CA GLY A 91 -3.77 0.73 9.38
C GLY A 91 -3.09 0.13 10.59
N GLY A 92 -2.42 1.00 11.34
CA GLY A 92 -1.70 0.66 12.55
C GLY A 92 -1.52 1.87 13.46
N LYS A 93 -0.92 1.64 14.62
CA LYS A 93 -0.72 2.69 15.63
C LYS A 93 0.72 3.17 15.70
N ASP A 94 1.63 2.50 14.99
CA ASP A 94 3.05 2.80 15.07
C ASP A 94 3.56 3.46 13.78
N VAL A 95 3.54 4.79 13.78
CA VAL A 95 4.06 5.63 12.69
C VAL A 95 5.57 5.41 12.48
N SER A 96 6.32 5.10 13.54
CA SER A 96 7.77 4.91 13.45
C SER A 96 8.14 3.66 12.62
N ARG A 97 7.20 2.72 12.45
CA ARG A 97 7.40 1.48 11.70
C ARG A 97 7.05 1.57 10.22
N ILE A 98 6.66 2.74 9.71
CA ILE A 98 6.42 2.95 8.26
C ILE A 98 7.61 2.48 7.40
N PRO A 99 8.89 2.81 7.71
CA PRO A 99 10.01 2.31 6.92
C PRO A 99 10.09 0.78 6.90
N ALA A 100 9.89 0.13 8.06
CA ALA A 100 9.87 -1.33 8.15
C ALA A 100 8.69 -1.95 7.37
N ALA A 101 7.53 -1.30 7.40
CA ALA A 101 6.33 -1.74 6.69
C ALA A 101 6.50 -1.62 5.16
N ILE A 102 7.18 -0.58 4.68
CA ILE A 102 7.57 -0.42 3.28
C ILE A 102 8.52 -1.55 2.85
N GLU A 103 9.53 -1.87 3.67
CA GLU A 103 10.45 -2.98 3.36
C GLU A 103 9.73 -4.33 3.35
N ALA A 104 8.81 -4.58 4.29
CA ALA A 104 7.99 -5.78 4.31
C ALA A 104 7.12 -5.90 3.04
N ALA A 105 6.53 -4.79 2.57
CA ALA A 105 5.79 -4.75 1.31
C ALA A 105 6.68 -5.12 0.10
N LYS A 106 7.88 -4.54 0.00
CA LYS A 106 8.83 -4.85 -1.08
C LYS A 106 9.24 -6.33 -1.06
N GLN A 107 9.53 -6.88 0.12
CA GLN A 107 9.89 -8.29 0.27
C GLN A 107 8.74 -9.23 -0.09
N PHE A 108 7.51 -8.87 0.24
CA PHE A 108 6.34 -9.64 -0.17
C PHE A 108 6.20 -9.67 -1.70
N ILE A 109 6.27 -8.50 -2.35
CA ILE A 109 6.15 -8.40 -3.81
C ILE A 109 7.31 -9.14 -4.51
N ALA A 110 8.52 -9.09 -3.95
CA ALA A 110 9.67 -9.80 -4.50
C ALA A 110 9.53 -11.34 -4.48
N LYS A 111 8.64 -11.89 -3.65
CA LYS A 111 8.36 -13.34 -3.54
C LYS A 111 7.20 -13.81 -4.44
N CYS A 112 6.54 -12.89 -5.15
CA CYS A 112 5.40 -13.13 -6.03
C CYS A 112 5.78 -13.14 -7.51
#